data_AF-A0A2P2I7C5-F1
#
_entry.id   AF-A0A2P2I7C5-F1
#
_cell.length_a   1.000
_cell.length_b   1.000
_cell.length_c   1.000
_cell.angle_alpha   90.00
_cell.angle_beta   90.00
_cell.angle_gamma   90.00
#
_symmetry.space_group_name_H-M   'P 1'
#
loop_
_entity.id
_entity.type
_entity.pdbx_description
1 polymer ?
#
loop_
_entity_poly.entity_id
_entity_poly.type
_entity_poly.pdbx_seq_one_letter_code
_entity_poly.pdbx_strand_id
1 'polypeptide(L)'
;FAQLLKDHGLRVVATWGGLGEKHLSEVQKEVCRGADILVTTLPFLLRIVGASEGSSNEKIHFDLLSHCFHLVLDDADVIMDNDAHGVKLLLTEWASQRANSKNTHFSQQLIITASSWTKFMERLVQFLEPLMEPSVIISSPFEAAKASHVKSVVHCTNNILSSGRQSLGDVVDLVKEVSNKKVIIFVENCREVKQMRQLFASVAILPQTIHGRKLMWEVQEEVTSWNSTDKEKVMVVSASTVAILLEQDVRDADVLVHVHIPKVKSEFNQRFSFLMDNYVKDFKSEISNHLVSYVFVDNNDAVLPYYMEEVWMSLETSMPSEFNIHFAEKLQEEMPLCHFLKAFGSCPSVNQCEWRHKMQQQDLWNKLPDYGIVTVEIVKVLNGSRYLVRLNEYRETNTSHPIDLSQNHLTLFMDIQNYCSDPANLLPASDIKVGLMFLTLHESVWTRVRVLHIYKKSNTMQVTLFLLDEGDEITTNPSELYQTPEKLSRLPQLVVEVYLCKVRPLDHDTEWTHHANLYIEKLFSDAAENARFSGSIALSLSNTLWLSPLVEIVKVEGRNIRKESVRSQLIRLGYGCENQQHIELLKAQYNTVEKDSDAGQSSSWLSFWKQD
;
A
#
# COMPACT_ATOMS: atom_id res chain seq x y z
N PHE A 1 -10.34 6.88 -23.04
CA PHE A 1 -11.38 5.84 -23.26
C PHE A 1 -12.79 6.44 -23.28
N ALA A 2 -13.24 7.16 -22.24
CA ALA A 2 -14.57 7.79 -22.21
C ALA A 2 -14.85 8.73 -23.39
N GLN A 3 -13.85 9.51 -23.85
CA GLN A 3 -13.99 10.36 -25.04
C GLN A 3 -14.24 9.52 -26.30
N LEU A 4 -13.45 8.46 -26.51
CA LEU A 4 -13.60 7.54 -27.63
C LEU A 4 -15.00 6.90 -27.67
N LEU A 5 -15.55 6.49 -26.52
CA LEU A 5 -16.91 5.93 -26.44
C LEU A 5 -17.98 6.97 -26.76
N LYS A 6 -17.83 8.21 -26.29
CA LYS A 6 -18.72 9.32 -26.64
C LYS A 6 -18.69 9.64 -28.13
N ASP A 7 -17.51 9.55 -28.76
CA ASP A 7 -17.37 9.77 -30.20
C ASP A 7 -18.11 8.70 -31.03
N HIS A 8 -18.39 7.53 -30.45
CA HIS A 8 -19.23 6.47 -31.02
C HIS A 8 -20.71 6.56 -30.61
N GLY A 9 -21.12 7.65 -29.95
CA GLY A 9 -22.50 7.87 -29.50
C GLY A 9 -22.91 7.06 -28.27
N LEU A 10 -21.97 6.40 -27.58
CA LEU A 10 -22.26 5.63 -26.36
C LEU A 10 -22.28 6.55 -25.15
N ARG A 11 -23.32 6.43 -24.33
CA ARG A 11 -23.47 7.16 -23.09
C ARG A 11 -22.87 6.38 -21.93
N VAL A 12 -21.74 6.89 -21.45
CA VAL A 12 -21.04 6.37 -20.27
C VAL A 12 -21.39 7.21 -19.05
N VAL A 13 -21.83 6.55 -17.98
CA VAL A 13 -22.11 7.17 -16.67
C VAL A 13 -21.21 6.50 -15.63
N ALA A 14 -20.53 7.29 -14.80
CA ALA A 14 -19.67 6.80 -13.74
C ALA A 14 -20.19 7.28 -12.37
N THR A 15 -20.34 6.36 -11.41
CA THR A 15 -21.04 6.62 -10.15
C THR A 15 -20.39 5.94 -8.97
N TRP A 16 -20.24 6.61 -7.83
CA TRP A 16 -19.60 6.03 -6.64
C TRP A 16 -20.12 6.71 -5.37
N GLY A 17 -19.78 6.17 -4.21
CA GLY A 17 -20.11 6.76 -2.91
C GLY A 17 -19.38 8.06 -2.62
N GLY A 18 -19.73 8.75 -1.52
CA GLY A 18 -18.93 9.88 -1.03
C GLY A 18 -19.01 11.15 -1.87
N LEU A 19 -20.04 11.33 -2.70
CA LEU A 19 -20.22 12.49 -3.60
C LEU A 19 -20.86 13.72 -2.95
N GLY A 20 -21.49 13.55 -1.80
CA GLY A 20 -22.38 14.54 -1.21
C GLY A 20 -23.82 14.46 -1.74
N GLU A 21 -24.82 14.85 -0.94
CA GLU A 21 -26.25 14.75 -1.29
C GLU A 21 -26.63 15.37 -2.66
N LYS A 22 -26.08 16.56 -2.97
CA LYS A 22 -26.39 17.29 -4.20
C LYS A 22 -25.91 16.53 -5.45
N HIS A 23 -24.63 16.15 -5.48
CA HIS A 23 -24.06 15.41 -6.61
C HIS A 23 -24.61 13.99 -6.68
N LEU A 24 -24.91 13.36 -5.54
CA LEU A 24 -25.60 12.07 -5.51
C LEU A 24 -26.93 12.15 -6.28
N SER A 25 -27.73 13.19 -6.00
CA SER A 25 -29.01 13.42 -6.68
C SER A 25 -28.84 13.66 -8.19
N GLU A 26 -27.79 14.36 -8.60
CA GLU A 26 -27.47 14.59 -10.01
C GLU A 26 -27.06 13.29 -10.71
N VAL A 27 -26.20 12.49 -10.07
CA VAL A 27 -25.75 11.20 -10.58
C VAL A 27 -26.91 10.21 -10.69
N GLN A 28 -27.79 10.15 -9.70
CA GLN A 28 -29.02 9.33 -9.77
C GLN A 28 -29.90 9.75 -10.97
N LYS A 29 -30.04 11.06 -11.23
CA LYS A 29 -30.77 11.55 -12.42
C LYS A 29 -30.08 11.14 -13.72
N GLU A 30 -28.75 11.18 -13.78
CA GLU A 30 -28.00 10.75 -14.95
C GLU A 30 -28.23 9.26 -15.24
N VAL A 31 -28.20 8.40 -14.22
CA VAL A 31 -28.52 6.98 -14.33
C VAL A 31 -29.97 6.78 -14.80
N CYS A 32 -30.94 7.50 -14.22
CA CYS A 32 -32.36 7.42 -14.62
C CYS A 32 -32.63 7.85 -16.06
N ARG A 33 -31.79 8.72 -16.63
CA ARG A 33 -31.89 9.11 -18.05
C ARG A 33 -31.39 7.99 -18.99
N GLY A 34 -30.86 6.89 -18.47
CA GLY A 34 -30.32 5.76 -19.23
C GLY A 34 -28.80 5.83 -19.45
N ALA A 35 -28.12 4.69 -19.38
CA ALA A 35 -26.69 4.58 -19.66
C ALA A 35 -26.44 3.32 -20.50
N ASP A 36 -25.56 3.44 -21.50
CA ASP A 36 -25.09 2.28 -22.26
C ASP A 36 -23.98 1.55 -21.50
N ILE A 37 -23.15 2.31 -20.76
CA ILE A 37 -22.09 1.79 -19.91
C ILE A 37 -22.18 2.48 -18.55
N LEU A 38 -22.35 1.71 -17.48
CA LEU A 38 -22.32 2.17 -16.10
C LEU A 38 -21.04 1.68 -15.42
N VAL A 39 -20.21 2.62 -14.97
CA VAL A 39 -19.00 2.33 -14.16
C VAL A 39 -19.33 2.68 -12.71
N THR A 40 -19.27 1.72 -11.79
CA THR A 40 -19.68 1.97 -10.41
C THR A 40 -18.96 1.13 -9.38
N THR A 41 -18.96 1.59 -8.12
CA THR A 41 -18.54 0.77 -6.98
C THR A 41 -19.67 -0.17 -6.55
N LEU A 42 -19.30 -1.33 -5.99
CA LEU A 42 -20.26 -2.37 -5.57
C LEU A 42 -21.27 -1.86 -4.52
N PRO A 43 -20.87 -1.21 -3.41
CA PRO A 43 -21.83 -0.74 -2.41
C PRO A 43 -22.84 0.27 -2.98
N PHE A 44 -22.37 1.14 -3.89
CA PHE A 44 -23.22 2.12 -4.56
C PHE A 44 -24.23 1.45 -5.49
N LEU A 45 -23.78 0.47 -6.29
CA LEU A 45 -24.66 -0.30 -7.17
C LEU A 45 -25.75 -1.01 -6.38
N LEU A 46 -25.38 -1.72 -5.31
CA LEU A 46 -26.31 -2.44 -4.45
C LEU A 46 -27.37 -1.53 -3.81
N ARG A 47 -27.01 -0.29 -3.46
CA ARG A 47 -28.00 0.71 -3.02
C ARG A 47 -28.97 1.07 -4.13
N ILE A 48 -28.49 1.37 -5.33
CA ILE A 48 -29.36 1.77 -6.45
C ILE A 48 -30.31 0.64 -6.88
N VAL A 49 -29.83 -0.60 -6.94
CA VAL A 49 -30.68 -1.76 -7.31
C VAL A 49 -31.59 -2.21 -6.15
N GLY A 50 -31.48 -1.58 -4.98
CA GLY A 50 -32.33 -1.89 -3.82
C GLY A 50 -32.02 -3.23 -3.15
N ALA A 51 -30.79 -3.71 -3.30
CA ALA A 51 -30.30 -4.97 -2.74
C ALA A 51 -29.53 -4.77 -1.41
N SER A 52 -29.24 -3.54 -0.99
CA SER A 52 -28.56 -3.29 0.29
C SER A 52 -29.45 -3.62 1.51
N GLU A 53 -28.94 -4.42 2.45
CA GLU A 53 -29.57 -4.61 3.75
C GLU A 53 -29.44 -3.33 4.60
N GLY A 54 -30.57 -2.72 5.00
CA GLY A 54 -30.60 -1.69 6.04
C GLY A 54 -30.98 -0.25 5.61
N SER A 55 -31.15 0.05 4.33
CA SER A 55 -31.71 1.33 3.88
C SER A 55 -33.19 1.17 3.48
N SER A 56 -34.10 1.51 4.39
CA SER A 56 -35.54 1.57 4.14
C SER A 56 -35.97 2.73 3.22
N ASN A 57 -35.05 3.60 2.83
CA ASN A 57 -35.31 4.71 1.92
C ASN A 57 -34.45 4.56 0.66
N GLU A 58 -35.11 4.66 -0.49
CA GLU A 58 -34.57 4.65 -1.86
C GLU A 58 -34.30 3.28 -2.50
N LYS A 59 -35.34 2.45 -2.63
CA LYS A 59 -35.43 1.60 -3.84
C LYS A 59 -35.59 2.52 -5.04
N ILE A 60 -34.52 2.80 -5.76
CA ILE A 60 -34.65 3.34 -7.12
C ILE A 60 -35.11 2.17 -7.99
N HIS A 61 -36.42 2.04 -8.15
CA HIS A 61 -37.05 1.05 -9.01
C HIS A 61 -36.76 1.38 -10.48
N PHE A 62 -35.55 1.06 -10.94
CA PHE A 62 -35.21 1.03 -12.35
C PHE A 62 -34.67 -0.35 -12.70
N ASP A 63 -35.13 -0.91 -13.81
CA ASP A 63 -34.77 -2.25 -14.27
C ASP A 63 -33.39 -2.25 -14.96
N LEU A 64 -32.37 -1.84 -14.19
CA LEU A 64 -31.00 -1.66 -14.65
C LEU A 64 -30.37 -3.00 -15.04
N LEU A 65 -30.59 -4.03 -14.21
CA LEU A 65 -29.93 -5.32 -14.36
C LEU A 65 -30.55 -6.20 -15.46
N SER A 66 -31.84 -6.09 -15.79
CA SER A 66 -32.43 -6.93 -16.85
C SER A 66 -31.92 -6.60 -18.25
N HIS A 67 -31.37 -5.39 -18.44
CA HIS A 67 -30.76 -4.91 -19.69
C HIS A 67 -29.22 -4.92 -19.62
N CYS A 68 -28.64 -5.40 -18.52
CA CYS A 68 -27.20 -5.56 -18.39
C CYS A 68 -26.78 -6.91 -18.99
N PHE A 69 -26.21 -6.90 -20.19
CA PHE A 69 -25.72 -8.12 -20.86
C PHE A 69 -24.25 -8.41 -20.56
N HIS A 70 -23.48 -7.37 -20.24
CA HIS A 70 -22.05 -7.47 -19.93
C HIS A 70 -21.82 -6.94 -18.53
N LEU A 71 -21.43 -7.82 -17.61
CA LEU A 71 -21.02 -7.46 -16.26
C LEU A 71 -19.50 -7.58 -16.14
N VAL A 72 -18.85 -6.53 -15.64
CA VAL A 72 -17.40 -6.52 -15.42
C VAL A 72 -17.14 -6.28 -13.94
N LEU A 73 -16.41 -7.18 -13.29
CA LEU A 73 -15.86 -6.99 -11.95
C LEU A 73 -14.37 -6.72 -12.08
N ASP A 74 -14.00 -5.46 -11.86
CA ASP A 74 -12.60 -5.03 -11.88
C ASP A 74 -11.98 -5.09 -10.48
N ASP A 75 -10.72 -5.50 -10.37
CA ASP A 75 -10.02 -5.77 -9.10
C ASP A 75 -10.85 -6.64 -8.13
N ALA A 76 -11.40 -7.74 -8.65
CA ALA A 76 -12.30 -8.61 -7.91
C ALA A 76 -11.66 -9.24 -6.66
N ASP A 77 -10.34 -9.41 -6.62
CA ASP A 77 -9.62 -9.83 -5.41
C ASP A 77 -9.80 -8.84 -4.26
N VAL A 78 -9.78 -7.53 -4.55
CA VAL A 78 -9.99 -6.46 -3.56
C VAL A 78 -11.48 -6.36 -3.19
N ILE A 79 -12.38 -6.43 -4.18
CA ILE A 79 -13.83 -6.37 -3.94
C ILE A 79 -14.28 -7.54 -3.06
N MET A 80 -13.80 -8.76 -3.35
CA MET A 80 -14.18 -9.95 -2.61
C MET A 80 -13.64 -9.95 -1.18
N ASP A 81 -12.44 -9.42 -0.94
CA ASP A 81 -11.86 -9.31 0.41
C ASP A 81 -12.66 -8.32 1.27
N ASN A 82 -13.20 -7.26 0.66
CA ASN A 82 -14.02 -6.25 1.33
C ASN A 82 -15.48 -6.66 1.51
N ASP A 83 -16.13 -7.20 0.47
CA ASP A 83 -17.57 -7.51 0.46
C ASP A 83 -17.94 -8.67 -0.50
N ALA A 84 -17.43 -9.88 -0.21
CA ALA A 84 -17.82 -11.09 -0.92
C ALA A 84 -19.34 -11.35 -0.93
N HIS A 85 -20.04 -10.92 0.13
CA HIS A 85 -21.50 -11.09 0.22
C HIS A 85 -22.22 -10.21 -0.80
N GLY A 86 -21.81 -8.94 -0.93
CA GLY A 86 -22.33 -8.01 -1.93
C GLY A 86 -22.12 -8.51 -3.36
N VAL A 87 -20.96 -9.11 -3.66
CA VAL A 87 -20.71 -9.72 -4.99
C VAL A 87 -21.69 -10.87 -5.26
N LYS A 88 -21.86 -11.78 -4.30
CA LYS A 88 -22.83 -12.89 -4.41
C LYS A 88 -24.25 -12.36 -4.66
N LEU A 89 -24.64 -11.32 -3.93
CA LEU A 89 -25.95 -10.71 -4.05
C LEU A 89 -26.14 -10.06 -5.43
N LEU A 90 -25.15 -9.29 -5.91
CA LEU A 90 -25.14 -8.70 -7.24
C LEU A 90 -25.32 -9.76 -8.33
N LEU A 91 -24.54 -10.85 -8.29
CA LEU A 91 -24.63 -11.93 -9.27
C LEU A 91 -25.99 -12.64 -9.22
N THR A 92 -26.55 -12.83 -8.03
CA THR A 92 -27.88 -13.44 -7.83
C THR A 92 -29.00 -12.56 -8.42
N GLU A 93 -28.97 -11.26 -8.11
CA GLU A 93 -29.94 -10.30 -8.64
C GLU A 93 -29.81 -10.16 -10.16
N TRP A 94 -28.58 -10.09 -10.68
CA TRP A 94 -28.34 -10.01 -12.11
C TRP A 94 -28.89 -11.24 -12.86
N ALA A 95 -28.65 -12.45 -12.34
CA ALA A 95 -29.21 -13.68 -12.89
C ALA A 95 -30.74 -13.74 -12.80
N SER A 96 -31.32 -13.35 -11.66
CA SER A 96 -32.77 -13.35 -11.42
C SER A 96 -33.52 -12.38 -12.34
N GLN A 97 -33.05 -11.13 -12.44
CA GLN A 97 -33.65 -10.12 -13.32
C GLN A 97 -33.55 -10.54 -14.79
N ARG A 98 -32.47 -11.23 -15.16
CA ARG A 98 -32.33 -11.79 -16.51
C ARG A 98 -33.35 -12.89 -16.80
N ALA A 99 -33.54 -13.84 -15.88
CA ALA A 99 -34.50 -14.93 -16.06
C ALA A 99 -35.93 -14.41 -16.34
N ASN A 100 -36.25 -13.23 -15.81
CA ASN A 100 -37.52 -12.54 -16.02
C ASN A 100 -37.54 -11.62 -17.27
N SER A 101 -36.39 -11.39 -17.91
CA SER A 101 -36.28 -10.48 -19.06
C SER A 101 -36.81 -11.11 -20.35
N LYS A 102 -37.44 -10.29 -21.21
CA LYS A 102 -37.98 -10.75 -22.52
C LYS A 102 -36.92 -10.85 -23.62
N ASN A 103 -35.67 -10.47 -23.33
CA ASN A 103 -34.60 -10.28 -24.31
C ASN A 103 -33.72 -11.53 -24.45
N THR A 104 -34.29 -12.72 -24.59
CA THR A 104 -33.56 -14.02 -24.52
C THR A 104 -32.51 -14.22 -25.63
N HIS A 105 -32.54 -13.42 -26.69
CA HIS A 105 -31.62 -13.54 -27.84
C HIS A 105 -30.19 -13.03 -27.59
N PHE A 106 -29.95 -12.25 -26.53
CA PHE A 106 -28.62 -11.72 -26.21
C PHE A 106 -27.85 -12.65 -25.26
N SER A 107 -26.61 -13.00 -25.62
CA SER A 107 -25.70 -13.76 -24.75
C SER A 107 -25.17 -12.87 -23.62
N GLN A 108 -25.18 -13.40 -22.40
CA GLN A 108 -24.55 -12.75 -21.27
C GLN A 108 -23.05 -12.99 -21.25
N GLN A 109 -22.29 -11.99 -20.81
CA GLN A 109 -20.87 -12.11 -20.59
C GLN A 109 -20.51 -11.53 -19.22
N LEU A 110 -19.80 -12.33 -18.43
CA LEU A 110 -19.16 -11.89 -17.19
C LEU A 110 -17.66 -11.83 -17.42
N ILE A 111 -17.04 -10.68 -17.13
CA ILE A 111 -15.60 -10.50 -17.17
C ILE A 111 -15.16 -10.20 -15.74
N ILE A 112 -14.14 -10.91 -15.27
CA ILE A 112 -13.58 -10.73 -13.94
C ILE A 112 -12.08 -10.52 -14.11
N THR A 113 -11.57 -9.41 -13.60
CA THR A 113 -10.15 -9.11 -13.51
C THR A 113 -9.74 -9.07 -12.05
N ALA A 114 -8.53 -9.55 -11.76
CA ALA A 114 -7.97 -9.59 -10.42
C ALA A 114 -6.46 -9.55 -10.50
N SER A 115 -5.81 -8.96 -9.50
CA SER A 115 -4.35 -8.88 -9.44
C SER A 115 -3.71 -10.08 -8.75
N SER A 116 -4.46 -10.73 -7.85
CA SER A 116 -4.02 -11.87 -7.05
C SER A 116 -5.06 -13.00 -7.01
N TRP A 117 -4.58 -14.23 -7.16
CA TRP A 117 -5.32 -15.45 -6.88
C TRP A 117 -5.38 -15.68 -5.37
N THR A 118 -6.55 -15.41 -4.80
CA THR A 118 -6.87 -15.61 -3.38
C THR A 118 -7.86 -16.78 -3.22
N LYS A 119 -8.06 -17.23 -1.97
CA LYS A 119 -9.11 -18.22 -1.65
C LYS A 119 -10.51 -17.73 -2.03
N PHE A 120 -10.75 -16.42 -2.03
CA PHE A 120 -12.01 -15.86 -2.48
C PHE A 120 -12.17 -15.97 -3.99
N MET A 121 -11.09 -15.76 -4.76
CA MET A 121 -11.10 -15.95 -6.22
C MET A 121 -11.35 -17.41 -6.59
N GLU A 122 -10.70 -18.34 -5.89
CA GLU A 122 -10.94 -19.78 -6.08
C GLU A 122 -12.41 -20.14 -5.84
N ARG A 123 -12.99 -19.68 -4.72
CA ARG A 123 -14.42 -19.87 -4.40
C ARG A 123 -15.34 -19.22 -5.44
N LEU A 124 -14.97 -18.06 -5.97
CA LEU A 124 -15.75 -17.37 -6.99
C LEU A 124 -15.76 -18.17 -8.29
N VAL A 125 -14.62 -18.71 -8.72
CA VAL A 125 -14.54 -19.59 -9.90
C VAL A 125 -15.36 -20.85 -9.68
N GLN A 126 -15.23 -21.53 -8.54
CA GLN A 126 -16.04 -22.70 -8.18
C GLN A 126 -17.55 -22.39 -8.17
N PHE A 127 -17.95 -21.20 -7.73
CA PHE A 127 -19.33 -20.75 -7.76
C PHE A 127 -19.85 -20.51 -9.18
N LEU A 128 -19.02 -19.97 -10.08
CA LEU A 128 -19.39 -19.63 -11.45
C LEU A 128 -19.33 -20.82 -12.42
N GLU A 129 -18.47 -21.80 -12.15
CA GLU A 129 -18.25 -22.97 -12.98
C GLU A 129 -19.51 -23.75 -13.35
N PRO A 130 -20.42 -24.11 -12.42
CA PRO A 130 -21.67 -24.79 -12.78
C PRO A 130 -22.67 -23.90 -13.52
N LEU A 131 -22.44 -22.57 -13.59
CA LEU A 131 -23.38 -21.61 -14.16
C LEU A 131 -23.02 -21.23 -15.60
N MET A 132 -21.73 -21.00 -15.92
CA MET A 132 -21.35 -20.37 -17.19
C MET A 132 -20.06 -20.88 -17.86
N GLU A 133 -19.42 -21.95 -17.37
CA GLU A 133 -18.15 -22.50 -17.93
C GLU A 133 -17.07 -21.42 -18.19
N PRO A 134 -16.52 -20.78 -17.14
CA PRO A 134 -15.61 -19.65 -17.29
C PRO A 134 -14.25 -20.08 -17.88
N SER A 135 -13.69 -19.23 -18.75
CA SER A 135 -12.29 -19.34 -19.18
C SER A 135 -11.39 -18.54 -18.24
N VAL A 136 -10.47 -19.21 -17.54
CA VAL A 136 -9.53 -18.57 -16.62
C VAL A 136 -8.20 -18.33 -17.33
N ILE A 137 -7.76 -17.08 -17.38
CA ILE A 137 -6.49 -16.67 -18.00
C ILE A 137 -5.61 -16.05 -16.91
N ILE A 138 -4.46 -16.68 -16.62
CA ILE A 138 -3.52 -16.19 -15.61
C ILE A 138 -2.20 -15.85 -16.30
N SER A 139 -1.83 -14.57 -16.31
CA SER A 139 -0.60 -14.09 -16.96
C SER A 139 0.65 -14.23 -16.10
N SER A 140 0.49 -14.23 -14.77
CA SER A 140 1.60 -14.33 -13.83
C SER A 140 1.90 -15.81 -13.49
N PRO A 141 3.15 -16.28 -13.69
CA PRO A 141 3.52 -17.66 -13.36
C PRO A 141 3.30 -18.00 -11.88
N PHE A 142 3.53 -17.05 -10.98
CA PHE A 142 3.34 -17.25 -9.55
C PHE A 142 1.86 -17.35 -9.17
N GLU A 143 1.00 -16.54 -9.80
CA GLU A 143 -0.45 -16.62 -9.59
C GLU A 143 -1.02 -17.94 -10.12
N ALA A 144 -0.50 -18.41 -11.26
CA ALA A 144 -0.86 -19.70 -11.84
C ALA A 144 -0.40 -20.87 -10.96
N ALA A 145 0.76 -20.75 -10.29
CA ALA A 145 1.22 -21.71 -9.30
C ALA A 145 0.27 -21.80 -8.09
N LYS A 146 -0.23 -20.67 -7.59
CA LYS A 146 -1.23 -20.63 -6.52
C LYS A 146 -2.53 -21.31 -6.95
N ALA A 147 -3.04 -20.96 -8.13
CA ALA A 147 -4.25 -21.56 -8.70
C ALA A 147 -4.12 -23.08 -8.93
N SER A 148 -2.91 -23.55 -9.21
CA SER A 148 -2.60 -24.97 -9.41
C SER A 148 -2.23 -25.70 -8.11
N HIS A 149 -2.32 -25.02 -6.95
CA HIS A 149 -1.97 -25.56 -5.64
C HIS A 149 -0.55 -26.16 -5.58
N VAL A 150 0.44 -25.48 -6.19
CA VAL A 150 1.85 -25.87 -6.07
C VAL A 150 2.24 -25.86 -4.60
N LYS A 151 2.70 -27.01 -4.09
CA LYS A 151 3.13 -27.13 -2.69
C LYS A 151 4.45 -26.42 -2.50
N SER A 152 4.58 -25.64 -1.45
CA SER A 152 5.84 -25.02 -1.06
C SER A 152 6.32 -25.60 0.27
N VAL A 153 7.60 -25.99 0.31
CA VAL A 153 8.21 -26.63 1.49
C VAL A 153 9.56 -25.99 1.75
N VAL A 154 9.84 -25.60 3.00
CA VAL A 154 11.16 -25.11 3.39
C VAL A 154 11.99 -26.24 3.99
N HIS A 155 13.20 -26.41 3.49
CA HIS A 155 14.24 -27.25 4.10
C HIS A 155 15.29 -26.35 4.76
N CYS A 156 15.39 -26.47 6.07
CA CYS A 156 16.45 -25.82 6.84
C CYS A 156 17.65 -26.77 6.92
N THR A 157 18.83 -26.31 6.50
CA THR A 157 20.05 -27.12 6.52
C THR A 157 20.93 -26.71 7.70
N ASN A 158 21.29 -27.67 8.56
CA ASN A 158 22.14 -27.44 9.73
C ASN A 158 23.61 -27.34 9.32
N ASN A 159 24.09 -26.14 9.04
CA ASN A 159 25.48 -25.91 8.67
C ASN A 159 26.34 -25.76 9.93
N ILE A 160 26.56 -26.87 10.66
CA ILE A 160 27.42 -26.92 11.88
C ILE A 160 28.90 -26.67 11.51
N LEU A 161 29.26 -26.84 10.24
CA LEU A 161 30.59 -26.60 9.71
C LEU A 161 30.50 -25.59 8.57
N SER A 162 31.35 -24.57 8.62
CA SER A 162 31.43 -23.36 7.76
C SER A 162 31.74 -23.61 6.28
N SER A 163 31.02 -24.51 5.62
CA SER A 163 31.21 -24.85 4.21
C SER A 163 29.86 -25.24 3.61
N GLY A 164 29.27 -24.37 2.77
CA GLY A 164 27.98 -24.59 2.08
C GLY A 164 27.82 -25.87 1.25
N ARG A 165 28.76 -26.81 1.31
CA ARG A 165 28.68 -28.17 0.77
C ARG A 165 27.62 -29.04 1.45
N GLN A 166 27.29 -28.82 2.72
CA GLN A 166 26.29 -29.64 3.42
C GLN A 166 24.88 -29.38 2.87
N SER A 167 24.50 -28.11 2.73
CA SER A 167 23.22 -27.72 2.11
C SER A 167 23.05 -28.28 0.69
N LEU A 168 24.12 -28.25 -0.12
CA LEU A 168 24.12 -28.86 -1.45
C LEU A 168 24.01 -30.40 -1.42
N GLY A 169 24.53 -31.05 -0.38
CA GLY A 169 24.35 -32.49 -0.15
C GLY A 169 22.90 -32.85 0.17
N ASP A 170 22.25 -32.06 1.03
CA ASP A 170 20.83 -32.24 1.38
C ASP A 170 19.94 -32.11 0.15
N VAL A 171 20.27 -31.21 -0.79
CA VAL A 171 19.58 -31.11 -2.09
C VAL A 171 19.71 -32.40 -2.90
N VAL A 172 20.88 -33.04 -2.90
CA VAL A 172 21.10 -34.30 -3.63
C VAL A 172 20.27 -35.42 -3.02
N ASP A 173 20.17 -35.46 -1.70
CA ASP A 173 19.34 -36.46 -1.00
C ASP A 173 17.85 -36.25 -1.27
N LEU A 174 17.37 -35.00 -1.24
CA LEU A 174 16.00 -34.66 -1.65
C LEU A 174 15.70 -35.12 -3.08
N VAL A 175 16.62 -34.86 -4.02
CA VAL A 175 16.42 -35.23 -5.43
C VAL A 175 16.32 -36.74 -5.63
N LYS A 176 16.99 -37.55 -4.80
CA LYS A 176 16.82 -39.01 -4.81
C LYS A 176 15.43 -39.44 -4.32
N GLU A 177 14.87 -38.72 -3.35
CA GLU A 177 13.53 -39.02 -2.82
C GLU A 177 12.42 -38.73 -3.84
N VAL A 178 12.56 -37.65 -4.64
CA VAL A 178 11.62 -37.29 -5.71
C VAL A 178 11.87 -38.03 -7.03
N SER A 179 12.19 -39.33 -6.97
CA SER A 179 12.46 -40.17 -8.14
C SER A 179 11.36 -40.08 -9.23
N ASN A 180 11.74 -40.28 -10.51
CA ASN A 180 10.86 -40.16 -11.68
C ASN A 180 10.29 -38.75 -11.96
N LYS A 181 10.91 -37.69 -11.45
CA LYS A 181 10.48 -36.30 -11.64
C LYS A 181 11.52 -35.49 -12.41
N LYS A 182 11.06 -34.45 -13.11
CA LYS A 182 11.92 -33.42 -13.70
C LYS A 182 12.18 -32.33 -12.67
N VAL A 183 13.44 -32.12 -12.30
CA VAL A 183 13.85 -31.21 -11.24
C VAL A 183 14.71 -30.08 -11.79
N ILE A 184 14.39 -28.83 -11.44
CA ILE A 184 15.24 -27.67 -11.72
C ILE A 184 15.73 -27.06 -10.40
N ILE A 185 17.05 -26.91 -10.30
CA ILE A 185 17.75 -26.43 -9.11
C ILE A 185 18.38 -25.08 -9.40
N PHE A 186 17.97 -24.05 -8.66
CA PHE A 186 18.49 -22.69 -8.79
C PHE A 186 19.58 -22.43 -7.76
N VAL A 187 20.79 -22.15 -8.24
CA VAL A 187 21.97 -21.83 -7.43
C VAL A 187 22.47 -20.42 -7.73
N GLU A 188 23.30 -19.84 -6.88
CA GLU A 188 23.69 -18.44 -7.00
C GLU A 188 24.58 -18.24 -8.24
N ASN A 189 25.60 -19.10 -8.39
CA ASN A 189 26.71 -18.82 -9.30
C ASN A 189 27.30 -20.09 -9.95
N CYS A 190 28.17 -19.89 -10.94
CA CYS A 190 28.81 -20.98 -11.71
C CYS A 190 29.67 -21.93 -10.83
N ARG A 191 30.17 -21.48 -9.68
CA ARG A 191 30.94 -22.34 -8.76
C ARG A 191 30.03 -23.39 -8.13
N GLU A 192 28.85 -22.98 -7.66
CA GLU A 192 27.85 -23.88 -7.08
C GLU A 192 27.33 -24.88 -8.12
N VAL A 193 27.11 -24.46 -9.37
CA VAL A 193 26.73 -25.37 -10.47
C VAL A 193 27.75 -26.51 -10.63
N LYS A 194 29.05 -26.18 -10.58
CA LYS A 194 30.12 -27.20 -10.68
C LYS A 194 30.18 -28.12 -9.46
N GLN A 195 29.96 -27.58 -8.27
CA GLN A 195 29.90 -28.37 -7.03
C GLN A 195 28.73 -29.35 -7.05
N MET A 196 27.54 -28.88 -7.43
CA MET A 196 26.35 -29.72 -7.59
C MET A 196 26.57 -30.82 -8.62
N ARG A 197 27.18 -30.51 -9.77
CA ARG A 197 27.51 -31.52 -10.78
C ARG A 197 28.43 -32.63 -10.23
N GLN A 198 29.41 -32.28 -9.39
CA GLN A 198 30.28 -33.26 -8.76
C GLN A 198 29.55 -34.11 -7.71
N LEU A 199 28.68 -33.50 -6.91
CA LEU A 199 27.88 -34.21 -5.91
C LEU A 199 26.84 -35.14 -6.54
N PHE A 200 26.18 -34.72 -7.62
CA PHE A 200 25.28 -35.61 -8.35
C PHE A 200 26.02 -36.78 -9.03
N ALA A 201 27.22 -36.51 -9.59
CA ALA A 201 28.02 -37.56 -10.21
C ALA A 201 28.44 -38.65 -9.21
N SER A 202 28.66 -38.32 -7.93
CA SER A 202 28.99 -39.32 -6.90
C SER A 202 27.83 -40.28 -6.58
N VAL A 203 26.60 -39.91 -6.96
CA VAL A 203 25.39 -40.73 -6.82
C VAL A 203 24.84 -41.20 -8.16
N ALA A 204 25.67 -41.18 -9.20
CA ALA A 204 25.35 -41.59 -10.57
C ALA A 204 24.22 -40.80 -11.26
N ILE A 205 23.96 -39.57 -10.80
CA ILE A 205 23.05 -38.62 -11.47
C ILE A 205 23.90 -37.65 -12.30
N LEU A 206 23.56 -37.46 -13.57
CA LEU A 206 24.24 -36.53 -14.45
C LEU A 206 23.32 -35.36 -14.78
N PRO A 207 23.43 -34.23 -14.06
CA PRO A 207 22.53 -33.11 -14.27
C PRO A 207 22.94 -32.31 -15.52
N GLN A 208 21.94 -31.80 -16.25
CA GLN A 208 22.13 -30.71 -17.19
C GLN A 208 22.59 -29.46 -16.42
N THR A 209 23.49 -28.67 -17.02
CA THR A 209 24.04 -27.49 -16.34
C THR A 209 23.92 -26.24 -17.19
N ILE A 210 23.36 -25.18 -16.61
CA ILE A 210 23.20 -23.87 -17.27
C ILE A 210 23.82 -22.80 -16.38
N HIS A 211 24.85 -22.12 -16.89
CA HIS A 211 25.56 -21.06 -16.17
C HIS A 211 26.12 -20.01 -17.11
N GLY A 212 26.37 -18.78 -16.63
CA GLY A 212 26.73 -17.62 -17.46
C GLY A 212 28.06 -17.67 -18.23
N ARG A 213 28.73 -18.82 -18.26
CA ARG A 213 29.91 -19.08 -19.09
C ARG A 213 29.63 -19.97 -20.31
N LYS A 214 28.42 -20.54 -20.39
CA LYS A 214 27.99 -21.32 -21.54
C LYS A 214 27.58 -20.38 -22.68
N LEU A 215 27.94 -20.75 -23.89
CA LEU A 215 27.46 -20.14 -25.11
C LEU A 215 26.01 -20.57 -25.38
N MET A 216 25.27 -19.78 -26.16
CA MET A 216 23.84 -20.05 -26.41
C MET A 216 23.59 -21.42 -27.05
N TRP A 217 24.48 -21.89 -27.94
CA TRP A 217 24.35 -23.23 -28.54
C TRP A 217 24.52 -24.36 -27.50
N GLU A 218 25.39 -24.19 -26.51
CA GLU A 218 25.54 -25.15 -25.41
C GLU A 218 24.31 -25.16 -24.51
N VAL A 219 23.64 -24.00 -24.34
CA VAL A 219 22.35 -23.92 -23.65
C VAL A 219 21.28 -24.67 -24.44
N GLN A 220 21.22 -24.47 -25.77
CA GLN A 220 20.27 -25.16 -26.64
C GLN A 220 20.45 -26.68 -26.62
N GLU A 221 21.69 -27.17 -26.56
CA GLU A 221 21.96 -28.62 -26.41
C GLU A 221 21.42 -29.18 -25.10
N GLU A 222 21.59 -28.45 -23.99
CA GLU A 222 21.07 -28.86 -22.68
C GLU A 222 19.53 -28.84 -22.65
N VAL A 223 18.89 -27.86 -23.29
CA VAL A 223 17.43 -27.78 -23.45
C VAL A 223 16.92 -28.94 -24.32
N THR A 224 17.61 -29.23 -25.43
CA THR A 224 17.26 -30.38 -26.29
C THR A 224 17.39 -31.70 -25.51
N SER A 225 18.43 -31.83 -24.68
CA SER A 225 18.61 -32.98 -23.78
C SER A 225 17.52 -33.05 -22.70
N TRP A 226 17.07 -31.90 -22.18
CA TRP A 226 15.95 -31.83 -21.23
C TRP A 226 14.64 -32.33 -21.85
N ASN A 227 14.36 -31.94 -23.10
CA ASN A 227 13.17 -32.34 -23.84
C ASN A 227 13.25 -33.76 -24.44
N SER A 228 14.37 -34.47 -24.28
CA SER A 228 14.53 -35.81 -24.88
C SER A 228 13.83 -36.94 -24.12
N THR A 229 13.46 -36.73 -22.86
CA THR A 229 12.73 -37.72 -22.04
C THR A 229 11.64 -37.03 -21.23
N ASP A 230 10.52 -37.71 -21.00
CA ASP A 230 9.38 -37.14 -20.25
C ASP A 230 9.56 -37.22 -18.73
N LYS A 231 10.54 -37.98 -18.23
CA LYS A 231 10.78 -38.21 -16.80
C LYS A 231 12.27 -38.26 -16.46
N GLU A 232 12.55 -38.07 -15.17
CA GLU A 232 13.86 -38.30 -14.53
C GLU A 232 15.00 -37.47 -15.15
N LYS A 233 14.92 -36.15 -14.98
CA LYS A 233 15.98 -35.21 -15.38
C LYS A 233 16.24 -34.21 -14.27
N VAL A 234 17.49 -33.79 -14.16
CA VAL A 234 17.91 -32.79 -13.17
C VAL A 234 18.68 -31.70 -13.90
N MET A 235 18.22 -30.46 -13.80
CA MET A 235 18.90 -29.31 -14.37
C MET A 235 19.34 -28.36 -13.26
N VAL A 236 20.63 -27.98 -13.27
CA VAL A 236 21.18 -27.01 -12.32
C VAL A 236 21.45 -25.69 -13.05
N VAL A 237 20.82 -24.62 -12.57
CA VAL A 237 20.75 -23.32 -13.23
C VAL A 237 21.31 -22.23 -12.31
N SER A 238 22.27 -21.43 -12.80
CA SER A 238 22.76 -20.26 -12.06
C SER A 238 21.76 -19.10 -12.11
N ALA A 239 21.72 -18.27 -11.08
CA ALA A 239 20.83 -17.10 -11.01
C ALA A 239 20.94 -16.19 -12.26
N SER A 240 22.18 -15.93 -12.72
CA SER A 240 22.46 -15.08 -13.88
C SER A 240 21.89 -15.59 -15.22
N THR A 241 21.48 -16.85 -15.31
CA THR A 241 21.00 -17.48 -16.55
C THR A 241 19.51 -17.78 -16.56
N VAL A 242 18.79 -17.47 -15.49
CA VAL A 242 17.34 -17.73 -15.41
C VAL A 242 16.60 -16.99 -16.51
N ALA A 243 16.89 -15.70 -16.73
CA ALA A 243 16.24 -14.90 -17.78
C ALA A 243 16.41 -15.50 -19.18
N ILE A 244 17.61 -16.01 -19.50
CA ILE A 244 17.89 -16.69 -20.77
C ILE A 244 17.09 -17.98 -20.88
N LEU A 245 17.00 -18.75 -19.79
CA LEU A 245 16.26 -20.02 -19.78
C LEU A 245 14.75 -19.82 -19.89
N LEU A 246 14.20 -18.71 -19.38
CA LEU A 246 12.78 -18.35 -19.52
C LEU A 246 12.36 -18.15 -20.99
N GLU A 247 13.30 -17.81 -21.86
CA GLU A 247 13.08 -17.68 -23.31
C GLU A 247 13.14 -19.03 -24.06
N GLN A 248 13.46 -20.13 -23.35
CA GLN A 248 13.57 -21.47 -23.92
C GLN A 248 12.33 -22.32 -23.63
N ASP A 249 12.19 -23.42 -24.37
CA ASP A 249 11.11 -24.39 -24.21
C ASP A 249 11.41 -25.37 -23.05
N VAL A 250 11.36 -24.84 -21.83
CA VAL A 250 11.52 -25.59 -20.56
C VAL A 250 10.37 -25.18 -19.66
N ARG A 251 9.28 -25.96 -19.62
CA ARG A 251 8.05 -25.62 -18.86
C ARG A 251 7.39 -26.81 -18.18
N ASP A 252 8.00 -27.98 -18.31
CA ASP A 252 7.47 -29.27 -17.88
C ASP A 252 8.21 -29.84 -16.66
N ALA A 253 8.86 -29.00 -15.85
CA ALA A 253 9.42 -29.45 -14.59
C ALA A 253 8.30 -29.85 -13.61
N ASP A 254 8.58 -30.82 -12.75
CA ASP A 254 7.70 -31.20 -11.65
C ASP A 254 8.09 -30.53 -10.33
N VAL A 255 9.39 -30.28 -10.16
CA VAL A 255 9.97 -29.83 -8.89
C VAL A 255 10.93 -28.67 -9.13
N LEU A 256 10.75 -27.60 -8.36
CA LEU A 256 11.69 -26.50 -8.27
C LEU A 256 12.43 -26.58 -6.94
N VAL A 257 13.75 -26.39 -6.98
CA VAL A 257 14.59 -26.31 -5.78
C VAL A 257 15.31 -24.98 -5.78
N HIS A 258 15.01 -24.13 -4.80
CA HIS A 258 15.58 -22.81 -4.64
C HIS A 258 16.67 -22.84 -3.58
N VAL A 259 17.92 -23.09 -4.01
CA VAL A 259 19.11 -22.95 -3.15
C VAL A 259 19.50 -21.47 -3.05
N HIS A 260 19.40 -20.74 -4.16
CA HIS A 260 19.53 -19.29 -4.18
C HIS A 260 18.17 -18.60 -4.21
N ILE A 261 17.95 -17.70 -3.25
CA ILE A 261 16.79 -16.81 -3.19
C ILE A 261 17.16 -15.44 -3.80
N PRO A 262 16.51 -15.01 -4.90
CA PRO A 262 16.73 -13.70 -5.50
C PRO A 262 16.48 -12.56 -4.51
N LYS A 263 17.07 -11.39 -4.76
CA LYS A 263 16.74 -10.19 -3.97
C LYS A 263 15.45 -9.53 -4.42
N VAL A 264 15.05 -9.76 -5.68
CA VAL A 264 13.90 -9.14 -6.32
C VAL A 264 12.76 -10.15 -6.45
N LYS A 265 11.57 -9.80 -5.95
CA LYS A 265 10.37 -10.66 -5.97
C LYS A 265 10.03 -11.19 -7.36
N SER A 266 10.10 -10.34 -8.39
CA SER A 266 9.76 -10.73 -9.76
C SER A 266 10.66 -11.84 -10.31
N GLU A 267 11.95 -11.83 -9.99
CA GLU A 267 12.89 -12.88 -10.42
C GLU A 267 12.57 -14.23 -9.76
N PHE A 268 12.12 -14.20 -8.50
CA PHE A 268 11.67 -15.42 -7.82
C PHE A 268 10.35 -15.93 -8.43
N ASN A 269 9.38 -15.04 -8.59
CA ASN A 269 8.05 -15.37 -9.12
C ASN A 269 8.09 -15.95 -10.54
N GLN A 270 8.98 -15.45 -11.40
CA GLN A 270 9.13 -15.96 -12.76
C GLN A 270 9.59 -17.42 -12.81
N ARG A 271 10.30 -17.93 -11.80
CA ARG A 271 10.75 -19.33 -11.78
C ARG A 271 9.60 -20.34 -11.79
N PHE A 272 8.41 -19.94 -11.38
CA PHE A 272 7.24 -20.81 -11.44
C PHE A 272 6.82 -21.12 -12.89
N SER A 273 7.27 -20.35 -13.89
CA SER A 273 6.96 -20.63 -15.30
C SER A 273 7.50 -21.99 -15.77
N PHE A 274 8.55 -22.49 -15.13
CA PHE A 274 9.15 -23.78 -15.47
C PHE A 274 8.27 -24.99 -15.12
N LEU A 275 7.15 -24.78 -14.42
CA LEU A 275 6.17 -25.81 -14.04
C LEU A 275 4.89 -25.79 -14.89
N MET A 276 4.72 -24.79 -15.77
CA MET A 276 3.42 -24.43 -16.35
C MET A 276 2.75 -25.53 -17.16
N ASP A 277 3.50 -26.40 -17.84
CA ASP A 277 2.90 -27.46 -18.67
C ASP A 277 2.23 -28.54 -17.81
N ASN A 278 2.63 -28.64 -16.54
CA ASN A 278 2.11 -29.57 -15.55
C ASN A 278 1.04 -28.96 -14.63
N TYR A 279 0.68 -27.68 -14.81
CA TYR A 279 -0.39 -27.04 -14.05
C TYR A 279 -1.75 -27.69 -14.31
N VAL A 280 -2.61 -27.63 -13.29
CA VAL A 280 -3.97 -28.18 -13.36
C VAL A 280 -4.75 -27.40 -14.41
N LYS A 281 -5.20 -28.09 -15.46
CA LYS A 281 -5.96 -27.49 -16.57
C LYS A 281 -7.48 -27.52 -16.33
N ASP A 282 -7.93 -28.38 -15.41
CA ASP A 282 -9.34 -28.55 -15.05
C ASP A 282 -9.49 -28.55 -13.52
N PHE A 283 -10.14 -27.50 -12.99
CA PHE A 283 -10.39 -27.32 -11.56
C PHE A 283 -11.34 -28.38 -10.96
N LYS A 284 -11.99 -29.21 -11.80
CA LYS A 284 -12.80 -30.36 -11.35
C LYS A 284 -12.00 -31.62 -11.06
N SER A 285 -10.77 -31.70 -11.58
CA SER A 285 -9.97 -32.92 -11.47
C SER A 285 -9.31 -33.04 -10.10
N GLU A 286 -9.34 -34.24 -9.52
CA GLU A 286 -8.53 -34.53 -8.33
C GLU A 286 -7.04 -34.30 -8.66
N ILE A 287 -6.35 -33.55 -7.80
CA ILE A 287 -4.94 -33.17 -7.99
C ILE A 287 -4.07 -34.44 -7.93
N SER A 288 -3.80 -35.04 -9.08
CA SER A 288 -3.09 -36.33 -9.18
C SER A 288 -1.56 -36.19 -9.11
N ASN A 289 -1.02 -35.02 -9.47
CA ASN A 289 0.41 -34.71 -9.43
C ASN A 289 0.63 -33.43 -8.62
N HIS A 290 1.21 -33.57 -7.44
CA HIS A 290 1.56 -32.42 -6.61
C HIS A 290 2.92 -31.88 -7.05
N LEU A 291 2.89 -30.76 -7.78
CA LEU A 291 4.08 -29.97 -8.07
C LEU A 291 4.63 -29.38 -6.77
N VAL A 292 5.96 -29.34 -6.64
CA VAL A 292 6.59 -28.90 -5.39
C VAL A 292 7.67 -27.86 -5.65
N SER A 293 7.65 -26.80 -4.86
CA SER A 293 8.70 -25.78 -4.77
C SER A 293 9.39 -25.91 -3.41
N TYR A 294 10.62 -26.39 -3.41
CA TYR A 294 11.46 -26.48 -2.23
C TYR A 294 12.31 -25.23 -2.09
N VAL A 295 12.32 -24.64 -0.89
CA VAL A 295 13.16 -23.48 -0.55
C VAL A 295 14.19 -23.94 0.48
N PHE A 296 15.46 -23.87 0.11
CA PHE A 296 16.56 -24.24 1.01
C PHE A 296 17.06 -23.00 1.74
N VAL A 297 17.12 -23.08 3.07
CA VAL A 297 17.56 -21.99 3.95
C VAL A 297 18.65 -22.51 4.87
N ASP A 298 19.74 -21.75 4.99
CA ASP A 298 20.80 -22.06 5.96
C ASP A 298 20.33 -21.65 7.37
N ASN A 299 20.57 -22.50 8.38
CA ASN A 299 20.20 -22.25 9.77
C ASN A 299 21.07 -21.17 10.45
N ASN A 300 22.18 -20.73 9.82
CA ASN A 300 23.02 -19.65 10.36
C ASN A 300 22.51 -18.26 9.97
N ASP A 301 21.61 -17.67 10.77
CA ASP A 301 21.15 -16.27 10.67
C ASP A 301 20.82 -15.80 9.23
N ALA A 302 20.34 -16.70 8.37
CA ALA A 302 20.04 -16.36 6.98
C ALA A 302 18.78 -15.48 6.93
N VAL A 303 19.01 -14.17 6.84
CA VAL A 303 17.96 -13.18 6.69
C VAL A 303 17.39 -13.25 5.27
N LEU A 304 16.21 -13.84 5.11
CA LEU A 304 15.54 -13.91 3.81
C LEU A 304 14.99 -12.54 3.38
N PRO A 305 14.89 -12.24 2.08
CA PRO A 305 14.21 -11.03 1.62
C PRO A 305 12.78 -10.94 2.17
N TYR A 306 12.34 -9.74 2.57
CA TYR A 306 11.02 -9.54 3.22
C TYR A 306 9.85 -10.11 2.40
N TYR A 307 9.93 -10.05 1.06
CA TYR A 307 8.85 -10.51 0.18
C TYR A 307 8.60 -12.03 0.31
N MET A 308 9.57 -12.80 0.83
CA MET A 308 9.41 -14.23 1.05
C MET A 308 8.34 -14.56 2.08
N GLU A 309 8.08 -13.66 3.04
CA GLU A 309 7.01 -13.81 4.02
C GLU A 309 5.64 -13.86 3.32
N GLU A 310 5.41 -12.93 2.39
CA GLU A 310 4.19 -12.89 1.58
C GLU A 310 4.05 -14.13 0.69
N VAL A 311 5.16 -14.56 0.06
CA VAL A 311 5.20 -15.77 -0.77
C VAL A 311 4.80 -16.99 0.04
N TRP A 312 5.33 -17.14 1.26
CA TRP A 312 5.03 -18.28 2.12
C TRP A 312 3.59 -18.30 2.61
N MET A 313 3.05 -17.15 3.00
CA MET A 313 1.63 -17.05 3.35
C MET A 313 0.74 -17.40 2.15
N SER A 314 1.13 -16.97 0.95
CA SER A 314 0.33 -17.16 -0.26
C SER A 314 0.36 -18.60 -0.79
N LEU A 315 1.45 -19.34 -0.60
CA LEU A 315 1.59 -20.74 -1.01
C LEU A 315 1.30 -21.74 0.12
N GLU A 316 0.87 -21.26 1.29
CA GLU A 316 0.68 -22.08 2.51
C GLU A 316 1.91 -22.94 2.83
N THR A 317 3.09 -22.33 2.73
CA THR A 317 4.36 -23.03 2.81
C THR A 317 4.51 -23.80 4.12
N SER A 318 4.81 -25.09 4.03
CA SER A 318 5.05 -25.93 5.20
C SER A 318 6.46 -25.72 5.76
N MET A 319 6.54 -25.47 7.06
CA MET A 319 7.76 -25.20 7.81
C MET A 319 8.02 -26.29 8.85
N PRO A 320 9.27 -26.78 9.02
CA PRO A 320 9.59 -27.63 10.16
C PRO A 320 9.55 -26.80 11.46
N SER A 321 8.85 -27.30 12.48
CA SER A 321 8.53 -26.58 13.73
C SER A 321 9.73 -26.16 14.59
N GLU A 322 10.93 -26.61 14.23
CA GLU A 322 12.16 -26.50 15.03
C GLU A 322 13.03 -25.29 14.64
N PHE A 323 12.68 -24.58 13.56
CA PHE A 323 13.52 -23.52 13.00
C PHE A 323 12.84 -22.15 13.07
N ASN A 324 13.58 -21.16 13.58
CA ASN A 324 13.21 -19.75 13.49
C ASN A 324 13.84 -19.15 12.24
N ILE A 325 13.03 -18.80 11.25
CA ILE A 325 13.49 -18.05 10.09
C ILE A 325 13.23 -16.56 10.32
N HIS A 326 14.28 -15.77 10.11
CA HIS A 326 14.21 -14.32 10.14
C HIS A 326 14.09 -13.78 8.72
N PHE A 327 13.12 -12.89 8.51
CA PHE A 327 13.07 -12.08 7.30
C PHE A 327 13.80 -10.78 7.54
N ALA A 328 14.35 -10.22 6.46
CA ALA A 328 14.87 -8.87 6.44
C ALA A 328 13.75 -7.96 6.91
N GLU A 329 14.03 -7.16 7.94
CA GLU A 329 13.13 -6.10 8.32
C GLU A 329 12.90 -5.25 7.09
N LYS A 330 11.62 -4.99 6.81
CA LYS A 330 11.27 -3.99 5.82
C LYS A 330 11.99 -2.73 6.29
N LEU A 331 12.79 -2.08 5.43
CA LEU A 331 13.49 -0.80 5.72
C LEU A 331 12.52 0.35 6.08
N GLN A 332 11.25 0.03 6.30
CA GLN A 332 10.21 0.85 6.90
C GLN A 332 10.57 1.46 8.23
N GLU A 333 11.53 0.90 8.99
CA GLU A 333 11.91 1.52 10.26
C GLU A 333 12.35 2.98 10.09
N GLU A 334 12.98 3.32 8.96
CA GLU A 334 13.39 4.69 8.61
C GLU A 334 12.29 5.48 7.89
N MET A 335 11.20 4.81 7.49
CA MET A 335 10.09 5.47 6.79
C MET A 335 9.17 6.19 7.78
N PRO A 336 8.52 7.29 7.35
CA PRO A 336 7.48 7.92 8.14
C PRO A 336 6.32 6.97 8.45
N LEU A 337 5.65 7.22 9.58
CA LEU A 337 4.47 6.47 9.96
C LEU A 337 3.37 6.62 8.89
N CYS A 338 2.77 5.48 8.51
CA CYS A 338 1.77 5.35 7.46
C CYS A 338 0.61 6.33 7.64
N HIS A 339 0.30 7.10 6.59
CA HIS A 339 -0.76 8.10 6.65
C HIS A 339 -2.16 7.46 6.77
N PHE A 340 -2.38 6.26 6.22
CA PHE A 340 -3.64 5.53 6.41
C PHE A 340 -3.80 5.06 7.86
N LEU A 341 -2.72 4.54 8.46
CA LEU A 341 -2.69 4.19 9.88
C LEU A 341 -3.04 5.42 10.72
N LYS A 342 -2.40 6.58 10.46
CA LYS A 342 -2.72 7.84 11.14
C LYS A 342 -4.15 8.31 10.92
N ALA A 343 -4.72 8.13 9.72
CA ALA A 343 -6.05 8.63 9.38
C ALA A 343 -7.18 7.74 9.93
N PHE A 344 -6.97 6.43 9.99
CA PHE A 344 -8.03 5.45 10.18
C PHE A 344 -7.78 4.47 11.33
N GLY A 345 -6.61 4.49 11.95
CA GLY A 345 -6.17 3.52 12.95
C GLY A 345 -5.74 2.16 12.36
N SER A 346 -5.84 2.00 11.04
CA SER A 346 -5.42 0.80 10.30
C SER A 346 -5.03 1.16 8.87
N CYS A 347 -4.25 0.30 8.21
CA CYS A 347 -3.90 0.43 6.80
C CYS A 347 -4.58 -0.69 6.02
N PRO A 348 -5.26 -0.41 4.89
CA PRO A 348 -5.97 -1.42 4.11
C PRO A 348 -5.03 -2.47 3.50
N SER A 349 -3.78 -2.10 3.23
CA SER A 349 -2.82 -2.96 2.51
C SER A 349 -1.49 -3.04 3.25
N VAL A 350 -1.49 -3.43 4.53
CA VAL A 350 -0.27 -3.49 5.39
C VAL A 350 0.91 -4.20 4.70
N ASN A 351 0.63 -5.33 4.03
CA ASN A 351 1.67 -6.16 3.41
C ASN A 351 2.35 -5.45 2.21
N GLN A 352 1.58 -4.67 1.44
CA GLN A 352 2.04 -3.98 0.24
C GLN A 352 2.46 -2.51 0.51
N CYS A 353 1.99 -1.92 1.60
CA CYS A 353 2.24 -0.53 1.92
C CYS A 353 3.72 -0.31 2.25
N GLU A 354 4.34 0.72 1.67
CA GLU A 354 5.77 1.02 1.83
C GLU A 354 6.08 1.81 3.11
N TRP A 355 5.07 2.38 3.76
CA TRP A 355 5.22 3.20 4.97
C TRP A 355 5.31 2.36 6.24
N ARG A 356 5.84 2.95 7.31
CA ARG A 356 5.97 2.30 8.61
C ARG A 356 4.61 2.12 9.30
N HIS A 357 4.35 0.95 9.89
CA HIS A 357 3.09 0.65 10.61
C HIS A 357 3.26 0.44 12.11
N LYS A 358 4.47 0.63 12.64
CA LYS A 358 4.76 0.59 14.07
C LYS A 358 5.29 1.94 14.52
N MET A 359 4.69 2.51 15.56
CA MET A 359 5.25 3.69 16.23
C MET A 359 6.61 3.33 16.87
N GLN A 360 7.51 4.30 16.94
CA GLN A 360 8.85 4.14 17.49
C GLN A 360 9.12 5.20 18.55
N GLN A 361 10.16 4.97 19.36
CA GLN A 361 10.56 5.90 20.42
C GLN A 361 10.87 7.31 19.90
N GLN A 362 11.40 7.40 18.68
CA GLN A 362 11.74 8.68 18.05
C GLN A 362 10.51 9.54 17.76
N ASP A 363 9.34 8.92 17.56
CA ASP A 363 8.09 9.63 17.34
C ASP A 363 7.61 10.38 18.60
N LEU A 364 8.18 10.08 19.77
CA LEU A 364 7.84 10.69 21.06
C LEU A 364 8.76 11.87 21.45
N TRP A 365 9.80 12.16 20.66
CA TRP A 365 10.82 13.16 21.03
C TRP A 365 10.31 14.61 21.01
N ASN A 366 9.51 14.97 20.01
CA ASN A 366 8.86 16.28 19.95
C ASN A 366 7.45 16.18 20.54
N LYS A 367 7.21 16.86 21.66
CA LYS A 367 5.93 16.81 22.36
C LYS A 367 5.11 18.06 22.08
N LEU A 368 4.27 17.98 21.05
CA LEU A 368 3.09 18.84 20.94
C LEU A 368 2.14 18.59 22.12
N PRO A 369 1.27 19.55 22.48
CA PRO A 369 0.31 19.37 23.56
C PRO A 369 -0.52 18.09 23.35
N ASP A 370 -0.58 17.25 24.37
CA ASP A 370 -1.18 15.91 24.38
C ASP A 370 -2.65 15.91 24.81
N TYR A 371 -3.09 16.99 25.45
CA TYR A 371 -4.49 17.27 25.78
C TYR A 371 -4.77 18.77 25.75
N GLY A 372 -6.06 19.13 25.81
CA GLY A 372 -6.52 20.50 25.81
C GLY A 372 -7.26 20.87 24.54
N ILE A 373 -7.36 22.18 24.29
CA ILE A 373 -8.03 22.77 23.14
C ILE A 373 -7.02 23.66 22.42
N VAL A 374 -6.94 23.48 21.11
CA VAL A 374 -6.15 24.35 20.22
C VAL A 374 -7.09 25.14 19.31
N THR A 375 -6.72 26.39 19.02
CA THR A 375 -7.24 27.14 17.88
C THR A 375 -6.21 27.06 16.77
N VAL A 376 -6.65 26.79 15.55
CA VAL A 376 -5.78 26.53 14.41
C VAL A 376 -6.09 27.46 13.24
N GLU A 377 -5.04 27.85 12.51
CA GLU A 377 -5.11 28.42 11.17
C GLU A 377 -4.89 27.29 10.16
N ILE A 378 -5.80 27.13 9.20
CA ILE A 378 -5.64 26.14 8.14
C ILE A 378 -4.66 26.68 7.10
N VAL A 379 -3.51 26.03 6.96
CA VAL A 379 -2.49 26.37 5.96
C VAL A 379 -2.81 25.68 4.64
N LYS A 380 -3.07 24.37 4.70
CA LYS A 380 -3.33 23.56 3.52
C LYS A 380 -4.28 22.41 3.82
N VAL A 381 -5.23 22.17 2.94
CA VAL A 381 -6.05 20.96 2.94
C VAL A 381 -5.33 19.91 2.11
N LEU A 382 -5.06 18.74 2.71
CA LEU A 382 -4.48 17.61 1.97
C LEU A 382 -5.57 16.67 1.47
N ASN A 383 -6.57 16.39 2.31
CA ASN A 383 -7.79 15.67 1.92
C ASN A 383 -8.89 15.86 2.98
N GLY A 384 -10.02 15.17 2.82
CA GLY A 384 -11.20 15.26 3.68
C GLY A 384 -10.99 15.03 5.18
N SER A 385 -9.85 14.50 5.63
CA SER A 385 -9.56 14.32 7.05
C SER A 385 -8.11 14.64 7.45
N ARG A 386 -7.32 15.27 6.58
CA ARG A 386 -5.89 15.55 6.81
C ARG A 386 -5.55 16.98 6.37
N TYR A 387 -4.99 17.76 7.30
CA TYR A 387 -4.72 19.19 7.10
C TYR A 387 -3.32 19.54 7.59
N LEU A 388 -2.74 20.58 7.00
CA LEU A 388 -1.59 21.28 7.56
C LEU A 388 -2.08 22.57 8.20
N VAL A 389 -1.67 22.82 9.43
CA VAL A 389 -2.18 23.94 10.23
C VAL A 389 -1.06 24.65 10.99
N ARG A 390 -1.29 25.90 11.37
CA ARG A 390 -0.55 26.59 12.44
C ARG A 390 -1.39 26.69 13.69
N LEU A 391 -0.75 26.60 14.86
CA LEU A 391 -1.43 26.76 16.15
C LEU A 391 -1.45 28.24 16.54
N ASN A 392 -2.64 28.80 16.77
CA ASN A 392 -2.83 30.21 17.12
C ASN A 392 -3.08 30.42 18.62
N GLU A 393 -3.79 29.50 19.25
CA GLU A 393 -4.10 29.56 20.69
C GLU A 393 -4.02 28.13 21.25
N TYR A 394 -3.40 27.96 22.40
CA TYR A 394 -3.49 26.72 23.17
C TYR A 394 -4.14 26.99 24.53
N ARG A 395 -5.06 26.12 24.94
CA ARG A 395 -5.70 26.19 26.24
C ARG A 395 -5.75 24.81 26.87
N GLU A 396 -5.18 24.71 28.05
CA GLU A 396 -5.34 23.54 28.90
C GLU A 396 -6.76 23.53 29.50
N THR A 397 -7.42 22.39 29.57
CA THR A 397 -8.82 22.29 30.02
C THR A 397 -9.05 22.80 31.45
N ASN A 398 -8.00 22.83 32.27
CA ASN A 398 -8.08 23.18 33.70
C ASN A 398 -7.57 24.59 34.02
N THR A 399 -7.02 25.33 33.05
CA THR A 399 -6.51 26.70 33.25
C THR A 399 -7.38 27.73 32.54
N SER A 400 -7.53 28.92 33.14
CA SER A 400 -8.36 29.98 32.55
C SER A 400 -7.64 30.81 31.48
N HIS A 401 -6.31 30.79 31.43
CA HIS A 401 -5.53 31.67 30.56
C HIS A 401 -5.07 30.91 29.30
N PRO A 402 -5.55 31.29 28.12
CA PRO A 402 -5.03 30.75 26.88
C PRO A 402 -3.59 31.25 26.64
N ILE A 403 -2.76 30.37 26.08
CA ILE A 403 -1.43 30.71 25.55
C ILE A 403 -1.64 31.20 24.13
N ASP A 404 -1.28 32.45 23.86
CA ASP A 404 -1.27 33.03 22.52
C ASP A 404 -0.03 32.54 21.76
N LEU A 405 -0.26 32.00 20.56
CA LEU A 405 0.77 31.47 19.67
C LEU A 405 0.73 32.18 18.30
N SER A 406 -0.19 33.13 18.10
CA SER A 406 -0.50 33.74 16.80
C SER A 406 0.66 34.55 16.20
N GLN A 407 1.56 35.08 17.04
CA GLN A 407 2.70 35.89 16.61
C GLN A 407 3.96 35.08 16.29
N ASN A 408 3.95 33.76 16.54
CA ASN A 408 5.17 32.94 16.41
C ASN A 408 5.67 32.84 14.97
N HIS A 409 4.76 32.71 14.01
CA HIS A 409 5.11 32.68 12.58
C HIS A 409 5.76 33.99 12.14
N LEU A 410 5.13 35.13 12.44
CA LEU A 410 5.68 36.44 12.09
C LEU A 410 7.03 36.69 12.76
N THR A 411 7.17 36.35 14.05
CA THR A 411 8.42 36.51 14.81
C THR A 411 9.54 35.67 14.20
N LEU A 412 9.27 34.40 13.91
CA LEU A 412 10.25 33.51 13.28
C LEU A 412 10.62 33.98 11.87
N PHE A 413 9.62 34.39 11.07
CA PHE A 413 9.81 34.93 9.73
C PHE A 413 10.78 36.11 9.76
N MET A 414 10.56 37.08 10.66
CA MET A 414 11.43 38.24 10.83
C MET A 414 12.84 37.83 11.27
N ASP A 415 12.97 36.90 12.21
CA ASP A 415 14.27 36.36 12.66
C ASP A 415 15.05 35.73 11.50
N ILE A 416 14.40 34.95 10.64
CA ILE A 416 15.02 34.33 9.46
C ILE A 416 15.44 35.41 8.45
N GLN A 417 14.56 36.35 8.11
CA GLN A 417 14.89 37.40 7.15
C GLN A 417 16.04 38.28 7.64
N ASN A 418 16.02 38.68 8.92
CA ASN A 418 17.08 39.48 9.52
C ASN A 418 18.41 38.73 9.50
N TYR A 419 18.42 37.44 9.84
CA TYR A 419 19.64 36.62 9.77
C TYR A 419 20.21 36.54 8.35
N CYS A 420 19.35 36.31 7.36
CA CYS A 420 19.76 36.15 5.96
C CYS A 420 20.05 37.48 5.24
N SER A 421 19.78 38.62 5.89
CA SER A 421 20.07 39.95 5.34
C SER A 421 21.58 40.27 5.28
N ASP A 422 22.38 39.62 6.11
CA ASP A 422 23.84 39.69 6.08
C ASP A 422 24.40 38.57 5.19
N PRO A 423 25.00 38.89 4.02
CA PRO A 423 25.59 37.89 3.13
C PRO A 423 26.67 37.02 3.78
N ALA A 424 27.31 37.49 4.87
CA ALA A 424 28.31 36.70 5.59
C ALA A 424 27.71 35.47 6.31
N ASN A 425 26.40 35.49 6.58
CA ASN A 425 25.69 34.38 7.21
C ASN A 425 25.29 33.28 6.22
N LEU A 426 25.31 33.56 4.91
CA LEU A 426 24.83 32.66 3.86
C LEU A 426 25.92 31.68 3.42
N LEU A 427 26.18 30.69 4.28
CA LEU A 427 27.12 29.60 3.98
C LEU A 427 26.44 28.49 3.18
N PRO A 428 26.97 28.07 2.02
CA PRO A 428 26.41 26.98 1.23
C PRO A 428 26.29 25.67 2.02
N ALA A 429 25.24 24.90 1.77
CA ALA A 429 25.03 23.61 2.41
C ALA A 429 26.13 22.59 2.06
N SER A 430 26.54 21.81 3.05
CA SER A 430 27.41 20.63 2.91
C SER A 430 26.68 19.39 3.43
N ASP A 431 27.07 18.20 2.96
CA ASP A 431 26.54 16.91 3.44
C ASP A 431 25.01 16.78 3.42
N ILE A 432 24.38 17.20 2.33
CA ILE A 432 22.92 17.15 2.15
C ILE A 432 22.42 15.70 2.24
N LYS A 433 21.60 15.43 3.25
CA LYS A 433 20.97 14.13 3.52
C LYS A 433 19.48 14.33 3.81
N VAL A 434 18.70 13.30 3.54
CA VAL A 434 17.27 13.24 3.90
C VAL A 434 17.11 13.48 5.40
N GLY A 435 16.11 14.26 5.79
CA GLY A 435 15.81 14.62 7.17
C GLY A 435 16.58 15.83 7.71
N LEU A 436 17.67 16.26 7.07
CA LEU A 436 18.42 17.45 7.50
C LEU A 436 17.69 18.75 7.13
N MET A 437 17.95 19.79 7.93
CA MET A 437 17.35 21.12 7.77
C MET A 437 18.34 22.11 7.16
N PHE A 438 17.82 22.95 6.26
CA PHE A 438 18.58 23.99 5.56
C PHE A 438 17.74 25.28 5.46
N LEU A 439 18.37 26.35 4.97
CA LEU A 439 17.70 27.55 4.50
C LEU A 439 17.70 27.57 2.97
N THR A 440 16.63 28.10 2.38
CA THR A 440 16.56 28.36 0.95
C THR A 440 15.76 29.62 0.66
N LEU A 441 15.96 30.20 -0.52
CA LEU A 441 15.23 31.36 -0.98
C LEU A 441 14.08 30.89 -1.88
N HIS A 442 12.84 30.97 -1.39
CA HIS A 442 11.64 30.59 -2.11
C HIS A 442 10.77 31.84 -2.32
N GLU A 443 10.37 32.12 -3.57
CA GLU A 443 9.55 33.29 -3.91
C GLU A 443 10.08 34.62 -3.32
N SER A 444 11.40 34.80 -3.32
CA SER A 444 12.10 35.98 -2.75
C SER A 444 12.08 36.09 -1.22
N VAL A 445 11.73 35.02 -0.51
CA VAL A 445 11.69 34.94 0.95
C VAL A 445 12.57 33.80 1.45
N TRP A 446 13.38 34.06 2.48
CA TRP A 446 14.17 33.02 3.12
C TRP A 446 13.30 32.14 4.02
N THR A 447 13.42 30.82 3.90
CA THR A 447 12.60 29.88 4.67
C THR A 447 13.40 28.66 5.14
N ARG A 448 12.96 28.07 6.26
CA ARG A 448 13.54 26.82 6.78
C ARG A 448 12.91 25.63 6.06
N VAL A 449 13.77 24.74 5.61
CA VAL A 449 13.36 23.56 4.84
C VAL A 449 13.92 22.28 5.43
N ARG A 450 13.23 21.16 5.21
CA ARG A 450 13.74 19.81 5.47
C ARG A 450 13.84 19.02 4.18
N VAL A 451 14.94 18.32 3.98
CA VAL A 451 15.12 17.44 2.82
C VAL A 451 14.21 16.22 2.93
N LEU A 452 13.33 16.03 1.95
CA LEU A 452 12.46 14.86 1.83
C LEU A 452 13.12 13.77 0.97
N HIS A 453 13.55 14.13 -0.23
CA HIS A 453 14.11 13.19 -1.20
C HIS A 453 15.28 13.79 -1.97
N ILE A 454 16.21 12.92 -2.38
CA ILE A 454 17.38 13.26 -3.20
C ILE A 454 17.33 12.43 -4.47
N TYR A 455 17.11 13.09 -5.61
CA TYR A 455 17.11 12.44 -6.92
C TYR A 455 18.45 12.67 -7.61
N LYS A 456 19.14 11.59 -7.98
CA LYS A 456 20.39 11.62 -8.74
C LYS A 456 20.20 10.92 -10.07
N LYS A 457 20.30 11.67 -11.17
CA LYS A 457 20.26 11.11 -12.53
C LYS A 457 21.46 11.61 -13.32
N SER A 458 22.34 10.68 -13.71
CA SER A 458 23.56 10.94 -14.50
C SER A 458 24.45 12.04 -13.88
N ASN A 459 24.25 13.31 -14.28
CA ASN A 459 25.01 14.48 -13.83
C ASN A 459 24.16 15.56 -13.12
N THR A 460 22.85 15.38 -12.97
CA THR A 460 21.96 16.33 -12.29
C THR A 460 21.45 15.75 -10.99
N MET A 461 21.58 16.53 -9.91
CA MET A 461 21.02 16.22 -8.60
C MET A 461 19.91 17.23 -8.29
N GLN A 462 18.73 16.73 -7.95
CA GLN A 462 17.60 17.54 -7.48
C GLN A 462 17.24 17.09 -6.07
N VAL A 463 16.78 18.04 -5.25
CA VAL A 463 16.35 17.81 -3.88
C VAL A 463 14.90 18.27 -3.73
N THR A 464 14.05 17.40 -3.20
CA THR A 464 12.69 17.76 -2.79
C THR A 464 12.71 18.13 -1.32
N LEU A 465 12.07 19.24 -0.99
CA LEU A 465 12.12 19.90 0.30
C LEU A 465 10.72 20.17 0.82
N PHE A 466 10.53 20.08 2.14
CA PHE A 466 9.33 20.57 2.83
C PHE A 466 9.62 21.90 3.51
N LEU A 467 8.81 22.92 3.22
CA LEU A 467 8.86 24.23 3.88
C LEU A 467 8.27 24.10 5.29
N LEU A 468 9.14 24.07 6.31
CA LEU A 468 8.77 23.71 7.68
C LEU A 468 7.70 24.63 8.29
N ASP A 469 7.69 25.89 7.87
CA ASP A 469 6.86 26.95 8.45
C ASP A 469 5.78 27.46 7.49
N GLU A 470 5.80 27.00 6.23
CA GLU A 470 4.83 27.35 5.17
C GLU A 470 3.97 26.18 4.71
N GLY A 471 4.39 24.92 4.91
CA GLY A 471 3.55 23.75 4.65
C GLY A 471 3.49 23.28 3.20
N ASP A 472 4.42 23.72 2.36
CA ASP A 472 4.53 23.30 0.96
C ASP A 472 5.75 22.44 0.65
N GLU A 473 5.67 21.72 -0.46
CA GLU A 473 6.78 20.94 -1.00
C GLU A 473 7.32 21.62 -2.26
N ILE A 474 8.65 21.76 -2.33
CA ILE A 474 9.34 22.37 -3.47
C ILE A 474 10.50 21.49 -3.94
N THR A 475 10.88 21.62 -5.21
CA THR A 475 12.05 20.94 -5.78
C THR A 475 13.06 21.98 -6.25
N THR A 476 14.32 21.84 -5.83
CA THR A 476 15.39 22.78 -6.17
C THR A 476 16.73 22.07 -6.40
N ASN A 477 17.74 22.81 -6.84
CA ASN A 477 19.12 22.37 -6.93
C ASN A 477 19.79 22.40 -5.54
N PRO A 478 20.67 21.44 -5.23
CA PRO A 478 21.47 21.44 -3.99
C PRO A 478 22.26 22.74 -3.74
N SER A 479 22.65 23.46 -4.80
CA SER A 479 23.39 24.73 -4.71
C SER A 479 22.56 25.89 -4.15
N GLU A 480 21.23 25.75 -4.09
CA GLU A 480 20.29 26.74 -3.57
C GLU A 480 19.97 26.52 -2.08
N LEU A 481 20.69 25.58 -1.44
CA LEU A 481 20.61 25.30 -0.01
C LEU A 481 21.75 25.95 0.76
N TYR A 482 21.40 26.51 1.92
CA TYR A 482 22.32 27.17 2.84
C TYR A 482 22.22 26.56 4.23
N GLN A 483 23.31 26.63 5.00
CA GLN A 483 23.34 26.09 6.37
C GLN A 483 22.36 26.84 7.27
N THR A 484 21.62 26.11 8.10
CA THR A 484 20.75 26.70 9.12
C THR A 484 21.55 26.94 10.41
N PRO A 485 21.57 28.17 10.96
CA PRO A 485 22.29 28.43 12.21
C PRO A 485 21.66 27.67 13.39
N GLU A 486 22.47 27.37 14.40
CA GLU A 486 22.05 26.56 15.54
C GLU A 486 20.81 27.10 16.27
N LYS A 487 20.67 28.43 16.38
CA LYS A 487 19.48 29.07 16.95
C LYS A 487 18.20 28.67 16.19
N LEU A 488 18.24 28.68 14.86
CA LEU A 488 17.08 28.38 14.01
C LEU A 488 16.86 26.88 13.81
N SER A 489 17.92 26.07 13.88
CA SER A 489 17.82 24.61 13.73
C SER A 489 17.23 23.93 14.97
N ARG A 490 17.37 24.53 16.16
CA ARG A 490 16.77 24.02 17.41
C ARG A 490 15.27 24.29 17.52
N LEU A 491 14.74 25.27 16.78
CA LEU A 491 13.32 25.60 16.82
C LEU A 491 12.52 24.52 16.08
N PRO A 492 11.44 23.96 16.66
CA PRO A 492 10.63 22.98 15.96
C PRO A 492 9.89 23.61 14.77
N GLN A 493 9.28 22.80 13.92
CA GLN A 493 8.46 23.31 12.81
C GLN A 493 7.18 23.96 13.34
N LEU A 494 6.72 25.04 12.69
CA LEU A 494 5.46 25.71 13.04
C LEU A 494 4.23 25.07 12.39
N VAL A 495 4.38 24.52 11.18
CA VAL A 495 3.28 23.82 10.51
C VAL A 495 3.15 22.42 11.09
N VAL A 496 1.97 22.09 11.58
CA VAL A 496 1.61 20.84 12.23
C VAL A 496 0.64 20.07 11.34
N GLU A 497 0.82 18.76 11.27
CA GLU A 497 -0.12 17.86 10.60
C GLU A 497 -1.31 17.58 11.52
N VAL A 498 -2.53 17.76 11.03
CA VAL A 498 -3.76 17.46 11.77
C VAL A 498 -4.55 16.37 11.06
N TYR A 499 -4.97 15.38 11.85
CA TYR A 499 -5.99 14.42 11.44
C TYR A 499 -7.32 14.68 12.13
N LEU A 500 -8.39 14.72 11.33
CA LEU A 500 -9.76 14.73 11.83
C LEU A 500 -10.14 13.32 12.30
N CYS A 501 -10.47 13.16 13.58
CA CYS A 501 -10.69 11.84 14.13
C CYS A 501 -12.05 11.25 13.77
N LYS A 502 -12.14 9.92 13.95
CA LYS A 502 -13.39 9.14 13.95
C LYS A 502 -14.24 9.23 12.68
N VAL A 503 -13.61 9.52 11.55
CA VAL A 503 -14.24 9.60 10.23
C VAL A 503 -13.35 8.87 9.21
N ARG A 504 -13.97 8.31 8.17
CA ARG A 504 -13.28 7.71 7.02
C ARG A 504 -14.11 7.90 5.74
N PRO A 505 -13.53 7.69 4.54
CA PRO A 505 -14.29 7.68 3.30
C PRO A 505 -15.49 6.73 3.35
N LEU A 506 -16.51 7.06 2.56
CA LEU A 506 -17.73 6.24 2.46
C LEU A 506 -17.41 4.90 1.78
N ASP A 507 -18.29 3.90 1.92
CA ASP A 507 -18.26 2.66 1.13
C ASP A 507 -16.97 1.84 1.19
N HIS A 508 -16.23 1.92 2.31
CA HIS A 508 -14.95 1.25 2.49
C HIS A 508 -13.87 1.69 1.49
N ASP A 509 -14.06 2.87 0.88
CA ASP A 509 -13.07 3.44 -0.02
C ASP A 509 -11.78 3.77 0.74
N THR A 510 -10.65 3.61 0.07
CA THR A 510 -9.34 3.84 0.69
C THR A 510 -9.00 5.33 0.75
N GLU A 511 -9.51 6.10 -0.21
CA GLU A 511 -9.22 7.52 -0.38
C GLU A 511 -10.48 8.38 -0.31
N TRP A 512 -10.30 9.65 0.05
CA TRP A 512 -11.37 10.63 0.01
C TRP A 512 -11.67 11.05 -1.42
N THR A 513 -12.95 11.14 -1.77
CA THR A 513 -13.35 11.61 -3.10
C THR A 513 -12.93 13.07 -3.32
N HIS A 514 -12.72 13.44 -4.58
CA HIS A 514 -12.47 14.84 -4.95
C HIS A 514 -13.57 15.78 -4.45
N HIS A 515 -14.83 15.35 -4.46
CA HIS A 515 -15.96 16.14 -3.96
C HIS A 515 -15.86 16.41 -2.45
N ALA A 516 -15.43 15.42 -1.66
CA ALA A 516 -15.18 15.60 -0.24
C ALA A 516 -14.02 16.58 0.02
N ASN A 517 -12.94 16.48 -0.76
CA ASN A 517 -11.80 17.40 -0.65
C ASN A 517 -12.21 18.84 -1.00
N LEU A 518 -12.88 19.05 -2.13
CA LEU A 518 -13.41 20.35 -2.53
C LEU A 518 -14.38 20.95 -1.51
N TYR A 519 -15.22 20.10 -0.90
CA TYR A 519 -16.15 20.55 0.14
C TYR A 519 -15.38 21.13 1.34
N ILE A 520 -14.33 20.44 1.79
CA ILE A 520 -13.53 20.88 2.93
C ILE A 520 -12.69 22.10 2.60
N GLU A 521 -12.11 22.17 1.40
CA GLU A 521 -11.43 23.37 0.91
C GLU A 521 -12.36 24.59 0.95
N LYS A 522 -13.58 24.45 0.41
CA LYS A 522 -14.60 25.52 0.45
C LYS A 522 -15.03 25.85 1.88
N LEU A 523 -15.22 24.84 2.73
CA LEU A 523 -15.60 25.05 4.13
C LEU A 523 -14.60 25.94 4.86
N PHE A 524 -13.30 25.76 4.60
CA PHE A 524 -12.26 26.56 5.21
C PHE A 524 -12.05 27.91 4.51
N SER A 525 -12.15 27.99 3.18
CA SER A 525 -12.00 29.26 2.45
C SER A 525 -13.16 30.23 2.65
N ASP A 526 -14.39 29.71 2.78
CA ASP A 526 -15.61 30.50 2.93
C ASP A 526 -15.90 30.88 4.38
N ALA A 527 -15.01 30.52 5.31
CA ALA A 527 -15.12 30.89 6.71
C ALA A 527 -15.10 32.42 6.86
N ALA A 528 -15.98 32.94 7.72
CA ALA A 528 -16.05 34.39 7.94
C ALA A 528 -14.74 34.92 8.57
N GLU A 529 -14.38 36.19 8.32
CA GLU A 529 -13.15 36.79 8.88
C GLU A 529 -13.08 36.75 10.42
N ASN A 530 -14.23 36.74 11.08
CA ASN A 530 -14.36 36.63 12.54
C ASN A 530 -14.55 35.18 13.02
N ALA A 531 -14.34 34.19 12.14
CA ALA A 531 -14.38 32.77 12.46
C ALA A 531 -12.98 32.26 12.83
N ARG A 532 -12.96 31.24 13.68
CA ARG A 532 -11.74 30.48 14.01
C ARG A 532 -12.05 29.01 14.14
N PHE A 533 -11.11 28.15 13.75
CA PHE A 533 -11.25 26.72 13.91
C PHE A 533 -10.63 26.27 15.23
N SER A 534 -11.38 25.50 16.01
CA SER A 534 -10.94 25.03 17.32
C SER A 534 -11.17 23.53 17.45
N GLY A 535 -10.17 22.82 17.96
CA GLY A 535 -10.18 21.37 18.12
C GLY A 535 -9.74 20.94 19.51
N SER A 536 -10.42 19.94 20.07
CA SER A 536 -9.93 19.25 21.26
C SER A 536 -8.93 18.16 20.87
N ILE A 537 -7.79 18.13 21.55
CA ILE A 537 -6.72 17.16 21.28
C ILE A 537 -7.14 15.79 21.81
N ALA A 538 -7.16 14.80 20.91
CA ALA A 538 -7.47 13.41 21.22
C ALA A 538 -6.21 12.54 21.36
N LEU A 539 -5.16 12.89 20.60
CA LEU A 539 -3.83 12.28 20.60
C LEU A 539 -2.83 13.29 20.00
N SER A 540 -1.56 13.17 20.38
CA SER A 540 -0.43 13.94 19.87
C SER A 540 0.74 12.99 19.62
N LEU A 541 1.44 13.14 18.50
CA LEU A 541 2.64 12.35 18.18
C LEU A 541 3.56 13.16 17.27
N SER A 542 4.79 13.43 17.73
CA SER A 542 5.77 14.24 16.99
C SER A 542 5.17 15.57 16.51
N ASN A 543 5.08 15.78 15.20
CA ASN A 543 4.46 16.96 14.56
C ASN A 543 3.01 16.72 14.11
N THR A 544 2.31 15.74 14.71
CA THR A 544 0.95 15.33 14.33
C THR A 544 -0.02 15.50 15.50
N LEU A 545 -1.19 16.10 15.25
CA LEU A 545 -2.30 16.20 16.19
C LEU A 545 -3.55 15.50 15.64
N TRP A 546 -4.25 14.79 16.52
CA TRP A 546 -5.56 14.23 16.24
C TRP A 546 -6.61 15.08 16.95
N LEU A 547 -7.49 15.73 16.19
CA LEU A 547 -8.49 16.65 16.73
C LEU A 547 -9.90 16.07 16.68
N SER A 548 -10.57 16.05 17.84
CA SER A 548 -11.93 15.53 17.99
C SER A 548 -12.70 16.22 19.12
N PRO A 549 -13.74 17.00 18.84
CA PRO A 549 -14.18 17.48 17.53
C PRO A 549 -13.37 18.71 17.07
N LEU A 550 -13.22 18.88 15.75
CA LEU A 550 -12.80 20.14 15.11
C LEU A 550 -14.06 20.92 14.70
N VAL A 551 -14.17 22.17 15.15
CA VAL A 551 -15.36 23.01 14.98
C VAL A 551 -14.99 24.42 14.56
N GLU A 552 -15.84 25.03 13.73
CA GLU A 552 -15.79 26.48 13.47
C GLU A 552 -16.48 27.23 14.62
N ILE A 553 -15.82 28.27 15.12
CA ILE A 553 -16.33 29.17 16.14
C ILE A 553 -16.43 30.56 15.53
N VAL A 554 -17.62 31.15 15.48
CA VAL A 554 -17.87 32.49 14.93
C VAL A 554 -18.21 33.44 16.06
N LYS A 555 -17.60 34.63 16.07
CA LYS A 555 -17.87 35.66 17.08
C LYS A 555 -18.96 36.62 16.61
N VAL A 556 -20.17 36.49 17.16
CA VAL A 556 -21.34 37.34 16.84
C VAL A 556 -21.72 38.15 18.07
N GLU A 557 -21.75 39.48 17.95
CA GLU A 557 -22.10 40.41 19.05
C GLU A 557 -21.31 40.14 20.36
N GLY A 558 -20.03 39.77 20.22
CA GLY A 558 -19.15 39.45 21.35
C GLY A 558 -19.33 38.04 21.93
N ARG A 559 -20.27 37.24 21.44
CA ARG A 559 -20.49 35.84 21.86
C ARG A 559 -19.88 34.88 20.85
N ASN A 560 -19.27 33.80 21.36
CA ASN A 560 -18.72 32.73 20.54
C ASN A 560 -19.82 31.70 20.25
N ILE A 561 -20.20 31.57 18.98
CA ILE A 561 -21.15 30.57 18.50
C ILE A 561 -20.36 29.41 17.90
N ARG A 562 -20.59 28.21 18.43
CA ARG A 562 -19.98 26.97 17.95
C ARG A 562 -20.86 26.34 16.87
N LYS A 563 -20.33 26.16 15.66
CA LYS A 563 -21.02 25.45 14.57
C LYS A 563 -20.92 23.92 14.73
N GLU A 564 -21.64 23.22 13.86
CA GLU A 564 -21.52 21.77 13.68
C GLU A 564 -20.07 21.36 13.38
N SER A 565 -19.62 20.24 13.94
CA SER A 565 -18.25 19.76 13.72
C SER A 565 -17.99 19.39 12.26
N VAL A 566 -16.76 19.59 11.79
CA VAL A 566 -16.35 19.22 10.43
C VAL A 566 -16.64 17.74 10.15
N ARG A 567 -16.36 16.87 11.14
CA ARG A 567 -16.71 15.44 11.09
C ARG A 567 -18.20 15.21 10.86
N SER A 568 -19.04 15.85 11.67
CA SER A 568 -20.50 15.68 11.60
C SER A 568 -21.03 16.12 10.24
N GLN A 569 -20.51 17.22 9.69
CA GLN A 569 -20.87 17.70 8.36
C GLN A 569 -20.50 16.71 7.25
N LEU A 570 -19.26 16.16 7.28
CA LEU A 570 -18.82 15.15 6.30
C LEU A 570 -19.72 13.91 6.29
N ILE A 571 -20.15 13.45 7.46
CA ILE A 571 -21.03 12.28 7.60
C ILE A 571 -22.45 12.63 7.17
N ARG A 572 -23.01 13.71 7.70
CA ARG A 572 -24.39 14.15 7.42
C ARG A 572 -24.62 14.39 5.93
N LEU A 573 -23.64 15.00 5.26
CA LEU A 573 -23.75 15.31 3.83
C LEU A 573 -23.41 14.11 2.95
N GLY A 574 -23.03 12.96 3.50
CA GLY A 574 -22.75 11.74 2.72
C GLY A 574 -21.39 11.72 2.01
N TYR A 575 -20.39 12.46 2.51
CA TYR A 575 -19.01 12.39 2.02
C TYR A 575 -18.21 11.25 2.67
N GLY A 576 -18.52 10.88 3.91
CA GLY A 576 -17.82 9.84 4.66
C GLY A 576 -18.72 9.14 5.68
N CYS A 577 -18.16 8.20 6.42
CA CYS A 577 -18.86 7.46 7.47
C CYS A 577 -18.08 7.45 8.79
N GLU A 578 -18.72 6.89 9.83
CA GLU A 578 -18.11 6.77 11.14
C GLU A 578 -16.91 5.81 11.15
N ASN A 579 -15.88 6.16 11.92
CA ASN A 579 -14.77 5.27 12.25
C ASN A 579 -14.51 5.29 13.76
N GLN A 580 -15.35 4.60 14.54
CA GLN A 580 -15.32 4.72 16.00
C GLN A 580 -14.00 4.22 16.62
N GLN A 581 -13.40 3.17 16.05
CA GLN A 581 -12.19 2.52 16.55
C GLN A 581 -10.90 3.30 16.27
N HIS A 582 -10.93 4.33 15.39
CA HIS A 582 -9.75 5.08 14.94
C HIS A 582 -8.76 5.41 16.08
N ILE A 583 -9.19 6.19 17.08
CA ILE A 583 -8.30 6.69 18.14
C ILE A 583 -7.91 5.60 19.13
N GLU A 584 -8.78 4.62 19.36
CA GLU A 584 -8.50 3.51 20.27
C GLU A 584 -7.37 2.63 19.74
N LEU A 585 -7.38 2.35 18.42
CA LEU A 585 -6.31 1.60 17.76
C LEU A 585 -4.96 2.34 17.80
N LEU A 586 -4.96 3.66 17.59
CA LEU A 586 -3.74 4.45 17.70
C LEU A 586 -3.20 4.52 19.12
N LYS A 587 -4.07 4.69 20.12
CA LYS A 587 -3.68 4.68 21.54
C LYS A 587 -3.11 3.34 21.96
N ALA A 588 -3.64 2.23 21.44
CA ALA A 588 -3.09 0.91 21.72
C ALA A 588 -1.62 0.80 21.29
N GLN A 589 -1.25 1.30 20.10
CA GLN A 589 0.13 1.32 19.65
C GLN A 589 1.00 2.31 20.44
N TYR A 590 0.48 3.51 20.71
CA TYR A 590 1.19 4.53 21.49
C TYR A 590 1.60 4.00 22.87
N ASN A 591 0.66 3.36 23.58
CA ASN A 591 0.90 2.81 24.91
C ASN A 591 1.91 1.67 24.93
N THR A 592 2.10 0.96 23.82
CA THR A 592 3.15 -0.06 23.69
C THR A 592 4.53 0.60 23.68
N VAL A 593 4.70 1.67 22.90
CA VAL A 593 5.98 2.39 22.80
C VAL A 593 6.32 3.15 24.07
N GLU A 594 5.34 3.82 24.69
CA GLU A 594 5.57 4.62 25.90
C GLU A 594 6.09 3.79 27.08
N LYS A 595 5.65 2.53 27.22
CA LYS A 595 6.13 1.61 28.26
C LYS A 595 7.61 1.25 28.13
N ASP A 596 8.15 1.33 26.93
CA ASP A 596 9.53 0.99 26.60
C ASP A 596 10.46 2.22 26.59
N SER A 597 9.96 3.38 27.03
CA SER A 597 10.68 4.67 26.92
C SER A 597 11.58 5.01 28.12
N ASP A 598 12.86 5.32 27.83
CA ASP A 598 13.75 6.06 28.74
C ASP A 598 13.44 7.57 28.65
N ALA A 599 13.01 8.17 29.76
CA ALA A 599 12.43 9.52 29.86
C ALA A 599 13.37 10.72 29.56
N GLY A 600 14.54 10.49 28.95
CA GLY A 600 15.65 11.46 28.95
C GLY A 600 15.75 12.46 27.79
N GLN A 601 14.93 12.36 26.72
CA GLN A 601 15.18 13.10 25.47
C GLN A 601 13.97 13.88 24.89
N SER A 602 12.86 14.05 25.62
CA SER A 602 11.71 14.80 25.07
C SER A 602 11.79 16.31 25.35
N SER A 603 11.58 17.13 24.32
CA SER A 603 11.44 18.59 24.48
C SER A 603 10.00 19.01 24.20
N SER A 604 9.48 19.96 24.98
CA SER A 604 8.11 20.47 24.80
C SER A 604 8.08 21.45 23.64
N TRP A 605 7.17 21.25 22.68
CA TRP A 605 6.99 22.19 21.57
C TRP A 605 6.58 23.58 22.11
N LEU A 606 5.70 23.62 23.11
CA LEU A 606 5.23 24.87 23.71
C LEU A 606 6.35 25.70 24.35
N SER A 607 7.38 25.07 24.93
CA SER A 607 8.46 25.84 25.58
C SER A 607 9.31 26.66 24.60
N PHE A 608 9.29 26.34 23.31
CA PHE A 608 9.99 27.13 22.28
C PHE A 608 9.17 28.34 21.80
N TRP A 609 7.85 28.30 22.01
CA TRP A 609 6.90 29.20 21.36
C TRP A 609 6.03 29.99 22.34
N LYS A 610 6.12 29.67 23.62
CA LYS A 610 5.52 30.47 24.68
C LYS A 610 6.38 31.72 24.85
N GLN A 611 5.76 32.88 24.65
CA GLN A 611 6.37 34.15 25.05
C GLN A 611 6.25 34.29 26.57
N ASP A 612 7.32 34.73 27.23
CA ASP A 612 7.34 35.04 28.67
C ASP A 612 6.46 36.25 29.02
#